data_AF-A0AA38INQ1-F1
#
_entry.id   AF-A0AA38INQ1-F1
#
_cell.length_a   1.000
_cell.length_b   1.000
_cell.length_c   1.000
_cell.angle_alpha   90.00
_cell.angle_beta   90.00
_cell.angle_gamma   90.00
#
_symmetry.space_group_name_H-M   'P 1'
#
loop_
_entity.id
_entity.type
_entity.pdbx_description
1 polymer ?
#
loop_
_entity_poly.entity_id
_entity_poly.type
_entity_poly.pdbx_seq_one_letter_code
_entity_poly.pdbx_strand_id
1 'polypeptide(L)'
;MVKTENLCMNADFEAAPVERKSSTRVGRKESKPKVRANRNPFINFVQEFSRRAGVSGKQLISRAAERWRSMNESEKAPYCELARNAPRRRKKGPQLTRKKRSSRR
;
A
#
# COMPACT_ATOMS: atom_id res chain seq x y z
N MET A 1 3.90 13.64 26.10
CA MET A 1 4.05 12.60 25.05
C MET A 1 2.82 12.65 24.16
N VAL A 2 2.88 13.36 23.03
CA VAL A 2 1.76 13.44 22.09
C VAL A 2 1.71 12.16 21.26
N LYS A 3 0.64 11.39 21.41
CA LYS A 3 0.34 10.19 20.63
C LYS A 3 -0.01 10.61 19.20
N THR A 4 0.88 10.36 18.26
CA THR A 4 0.59 10.47 16.82
C THR A 4 -0.06 9.18 16.35
N GLU A 5 -1.32 8.99 16.69
CA GLU A 5 -2.16 7.93 16.14
C GLU A 5 -3.35 8.58 15.44
N ASN A 6 -3.59 8.16 14.18
CA ASN A 6 -4.65 8.61 13.26
C ASN A 6 -4.36 9.83 12.36
N LEU A 7 -3.75 9.54 11.21
CA LEU A 7 -3.62 10.45 10.06
C LEU A 7 -4.42 9.95 8.83
N CYS A 8 -5.44 9.11 9.02
CA CYS A 8 -6.18 8.54 7.88
C CYS A 8 -7.69 8.35 8.10
N MET A 9 -8.25 8.71 9.26
CA MET A 9 -9.69 8.54 9.50
C MET A 9 -10.20 9.78 10.25
N ASN A 10 -11.33 10.32 9.77
CA ASN A 10 -12.11 11.48 10.22
C ASN A 10 -11.61 12.83 9.65
N ALA A 11 -12.44 13.73 9.12
CA ALA A 11 -13.89 13.88 9.21
C ALA A 11 -14.46 14.68 8.02
N ASP A 12 -15.71 14.37 7.68
CA ASP A 12 -16.65 15.21 6.94
C ASP A 12 -16.83 16.61 7.56
N PHE A 13 -17.32 17.53 6.71
CA PHE A 13 -18.26 18.61 7.05
C PHE A 13 -17.69 19.98 7.53
N GLU A 14 -17.42 20.91 6.60
CA GLU A 14 -18.25 22.14 6.38
C GLU A 14 -17.65 23.10 5.30
N ALA A 15 -18.49 23.43 4.32
CA ALA A 15 -18.61 24.63 3.48
C ALA A 15 -17.37 25.45 3.01
N ALA A 16 -17.04 25.37 1.71
CA ALA A 16 -16.91 26.52 0.77
C ALA A 16 -16.55 26.05 -0.67
N PRO A 17 -16.89 26.80 -1.75
CA PRO A 17 -17.38 26.21 -3.00
C PRO A 17 -16.37 26.13 -4.17
N VAL A 18 -16.57 25.08 -4.98
CA VAL A 18 -16.50 25.01 -6.46
C VAL A 18 -15.20 25.40 -7.17
N GLU A 19 -14.61 24.42 -7.87
CA GLU A 19 -14.36 24.52 -9.32
C GLU A 19 -14.37 23.10 -9.92
N ARG A 20 -15.40 22.84 -10.72
CA ARG A 20 -15.62 21.60 -11.48
C ARG A 20 -14.74 21.63 -12.72
N LYS A 21 -14.04 20.52 -13.03
CA LYS A 21 -13.75 20.15 -14.43
C LYS A 21 -13.69 18.63 -14.61
N SER A 22 -14.77 18.14 -15.20
CA SER A 22 -14.83 17.12 -16.27
C SER A 22 -14.25 15.71 -16.04
N SER A 23 -15.20 14.79 -15.90
CA SER A 23 -15.20 13.40 -16.33
C SER A 23 -14.45 13.15 -17.65
N THR A 24 -13.54 12.17 -17.65
CA THR A 24 -13.41 11.21 -18.75
C THR A 24 -13.22 9.80 -18.20
N ARG A 25 -14.18 8.93 -18.55
CA ARG A 25 -14.09 7.48 -18.42
C ARG A 25 -12.90 6.99 -19.23
N VAL A 26 -11.99 6.24 -18.61
CA VAL A 26 -11.13 5.31 -19.36
C VAL A 26 -11.01 4.00 -18.60
N GLY A 27 -11.87 3.06 -18.97
CA GLY A 27 -11.67 1.67 -18.67
C GLY A 27 -10.44 1.17 -19.43
N ARG A 28 -9.44 0.68 -18.71
CA ARG A 28 -8.47 -0.26 -19.25
C ARG A 28 -8.11 -1.24 -18.15
N LYS A 29 -8.75 -2.41 -18.18
CA LYS A 29 -8.32 -3.57 -17.39
C LYS A 29 -7.02 -4.06 -17.98
N GLU A 30 -5.92 -3.38 -17.65
CA GLU A 30 -4.58 -3.89 -17.91
C GLU A 30 -4.38 -5.10 -16.99
N SER A 31 -4.18 -6.27 -17.61
CA SER A 31 -3.81 -7.52 -16.97
C SER A 31 -2.42 -7.39 -16.33
N LYS A 32 -2.36 -6.66 -15.22
CA LYS A 32 -1.13 -6.48 -14.45
C LYS A 32 -0.76 -7.83 -13.83
N PRO A 33 0.54 -8.19 -13.79
CA PRO A 33 1.00 -9.39 -13.09
C PRO A 33 0.42 -9.39 -11.68
N LYS A 34 0.06 -10.58 -11.17
CA LYS A 34 -0.65 -10.82 -9.90
C LYS A 34 0.18 -10.38 -8.68
N VAL A 35 0.44 -9.09 -8.60
CA VAL A 35 1.02 -8.40 -7.48
C VAL A 35 -0.01 -8.49 -6.37
N ARG A 36 0.37 -9.17 -5.29
CA ARG A 36 -0.50 -9.32 -4.13
C ARG A 36 -0.70 -7.94 -3.53
N ALA A 37 -1.94 -7.43 -3.58
CA ALA A 37 -2.32 -6.21 -2.90
C ALA A 37 -1.97 -6.34 -1.41
N ASN A 38 -1.23 -5.36 -0.90
CA ASN A 38 -0.93 -5.21 0.50
C ASN A 38 -2.01 -4.34 1.15
N ARG A 39 -2.28 -4.58 2.43
CA ARG A 39 -3.22 -3.79 3.23
C ARG A 39 -2.66 -2.43 3.64
N ASN A 40 -1.36 -2.22 3.45
CA ASN A 40 -0.75 -0.91 3.59
C ASN A 40 -0.69 -0.19 2.22
N PRO A 41 -1.37 0.96 2.06
CA PRO A 41 -1.39 1.70 0.79
C PRO A 41 -0.01 2.19 0.36
N PHE A 42 0.84 2.58 1.31
CA PHE A 42 2.20 3.01 1.02
C PHE A 42 3.01 1.87 0.39
N ILE A 43 2.86 0.63 0.86
CA ILE A 43 3.57 -0.52 0.29
C ILE A 43 3.12 -0.82 -1.14
N ASN A 44 1.84 -0.63 -1.45
CA ASN A 44 1.33 -0.75 -2.81
C ASN A 44 1.97 0.32 -3.73
N PHE A 45 2.12 1.55 -3.23
CA PHE A 45 2.81 2.61 -3.94
C PHE A 45 4.30 2.32 -4.14
N VAL A 46 5.03 1.91 -3.10
CA VAL A 46 6.47 1.59 -3.18
C VAL A 46 6.73 0.50 -4.21
N GLN A 47 5.85 -0.50 -4.31
CA GLN A 47 5.97 -1.58 -5.28
C GLN A 47 5.81 -1.07 -6.72
N GLU A 48 4.88 -0.15 -6.93
CA GLU A 48 4.63 0.50 -8.20
C GLU A 48 5.81 1.41 -8.59
N PHE A 49 6.25 2.22 -7.64
CA PHE A 49 7.37 3.15 -7.76
C PHE A 49 8.69 2.44 -8.05
N SER A 50 8.95 1.29 -7.41
CA SER A 50 10.15 0.48 -7.69
C SER A 50 10.18 -0.04 -9.13
N ARG A 51 9.03 -0.46 -9.66
CA ARG A 51 8.93 -0.95 -11.04
C ARG A 51 9.15 0.18 -12.05
N ARG A 52 8.70 1.41 -11.75
CA ARG A 52 8.91 2.57 -12.64
C ARG A 52 10.32 3.11 -12.58
N ALA A 53 10.85 3.26 -11.38
CA ALA A 53 12.13 3.92 -11.15
C ALA A 53 13.32 2.98 -11.38
N GLY A 54 13.09 1.66 -11.43
CA GLY A 54 14.17 0.67 -11.56
C GLY A 54 15.11 0.61 -10.36
N VAL A 55 14.78 1.34 -9.28
CA VAL A 55 15.60 1.43 -8.07
C VAL A 55 15.12 0.39 -7.07
N SER A 56 16.06 -0.31 -6.44
CA SER A 56 15.79 -1.29 -5.39
C SER A 56 16.57 -0.96 -4.11
N GLY A 57 16.21 -1.62 -2.99
CA GLY A 57 16.95 -1.50 -1.74
C GLY A 57 16.58 -0.29 -0.88
N LYS A 58 17.55 0.22 -0.10
CA LYS A 58 17.30 1.25 0.94
C LYS A 58 16.91 2.61 0.34
N GLN A 59 17.55 3.00 -0.77
CA GLN A 59 17.30 4.30 -1.41
C GLN A 59 15.90 4.40 -2.00
N LEU A 60 15.33 3.27 -2.45
CA LEU A 60 13.96 3.18 -2.94
C LEU A 60 12.97 3.68 -1.87
N ILE A 61 13.12 3.23 -0.62
CA ILE A 61 12.19 3.58 0.45
C ILE A 61 12.26 5.07 0.78
N SER A 62 13.47 5.65 0.83
CA SER A 62 13.64 7.09 1.10
C SER A 62 12.97 7.94 0.03
N ARG A 63 13.28 7.68 -1.24
CA ARG A 63 12.71 8.42 -2.38
C ARG A 63 11.21 8.21 -2.51
N ALA A 64 10.73 6.99 -2.27
CA ALA A 64 9.30 6.71 -2.25
C ALA A 64 8.60 7.43 -1.09
N ALA A 65 9.22 7.52 0.09
CA ALA A 65 8.65 8.24 1.23
C ALA A 65 8.55 9.75 0.97
N GLU A 66 9.58 10.35 0.40
CA GLU A 66 9.56 11.76 -0.04
C GLU A 66 8.44 11.98 -1.05
N ARG A 67 8.38 11.16 -2.11
CA ARG A 67 7.33 11.28 -3.13
C ARG A 67 5.94 11.08 -2.56
N TRP A 68 5.75 10.10 -1.68
CA TRP A 68 4.46 9.81 -1.05
C TRP A 68 3.97 10.96 -0.17
N ARG A 69 4.86 11.65 0.54
CA ARG A 69 4.50 12.84 1.32
C ARG A 69 4.05 13.99 0.42
N SER A 70 4.71 14.17 -0.73
CA SER A 70 4.36 15.21 -1.71
C SER A 70 3.13 14.89 -2.56
N MET A 71 2.61 13.65 -2.55
CA MET A 71 1.43 13.27 -3.33
C MET A 71 0.13 13.77 -2.71
N ASN A 72 -0.81 14.16 -3.57
CA ASN A 72 -2.15 14.57 -3.18
C ASN A 72 -3.03 13.37 -2.80
N GLU A 73 -4.11 13.61 -2.06
CA GLU A 73 -5.04 12.55 -1.65
C GLU A 73 -5.67 11.83 -2.84
N SER A 74 -5.97 12.53 -3.93
CA SER A 74 -6.46 11.94 -5.18
C SER A 74 -5.49 10.94 -5.79
N GLU A 75 -4.19 11.19 -5.67
CA GLU A 75 -3.16 10.27 -6.17
C GLU A 75 -2.94 9.08 -5.22
N LYS A 76 -3.24 9.27 -3.93
CA LYS A 76 -3.19 8.23 -2.89
C LYS A 76 -4.43 7.33 -2.90
N ALA A 77 -5.59 7.85 -3.30
CA ALA A 77 -6.87 7.17 -3.35
C ALA A 77 -6.82 5.77 -3.98
N PRO A 78 -6.23 5.54 -5.17
CA PRO A 78 -6.19 4.20 -5.76
C PRO A 78 -5.40 3.20 -4.90
N TYR A 79 -4.36 3.65 -4.20
CA TYR A 79 -3.57 2.79 -3.31
C TYR A 79 -4.32 2.48 -2.00
N CYS A 80 -5.09 3.45 -1.50
CA CYS A 80 -5.98 3.28 -0.35
C CYS A 80 -7.11 2.30 -0.63
N GLU A 81 -7.74 2.37 -1.80
CA GLU A 81 -8.76 1.41 -2.23
C GLU A 81 -8.18 -0.01 -2.38
N LEU A 82 -6.99 -0.12 -2.99
CA LEU A 82 -6.30 -1.41 -3.11
C LEU A 82 -5.98 -2.01 -1.75
N ALA A 83 -5.58 -1.18 -0.79
CA ALA A 83 -5.31 -1.57 0.59
C ALA A 83 -6.57 -2.01 1.35
N ARG A 84 -7.70 -1.32 1.16
CA ARG A 84 -9.00 -1.68 1.74
C ARG A 84 -9.47 -3.05 1.24
N ASN A 85 -9.27 -3.33 -0.05
CA ASN A 85 -9.67 -4.58 -0.70
C ASN A 85 -8.65 -5.72 -0.50
N ALA A 86 -7.52 -5.48 0.18
CA ALA A 86 -6.48 -6.48 0.33
C ALA A 86 -6.90 -7.61 1.29
N PRO A 87 -6.80 -8.89 0.88
CA PRO A 87 -7.19 -10.02 1.70
C PRO A 87 -6.28 -10.12 2.93
N ARG A 88 -6.89 -10.42 4.08
CA ARG A 88 -6.16 -10.59 5.34
C ARG A 88 -5.26 -11.83 5.21
N ARG A 89 -3.93 -11.67 5.31
CA ARG A 89 -3.02 -12.83 5.31
C ARG A 89 -3.41 -13.75 6.45
N ARG A 90 -3.74 -15.00 6.14
CA ARG A 90 -3.87 -16.05 7.15
C ARG A 90 -2.51 -16.20 7.83
N LYS A 91 -2.47 -16.06 9.16
CA LYS A 91 -1.29 -16.39 9.95
C LYS A 91 -0.99 -17.86 9.66
N LYS A 92 0.14 -18.15 9.00
CA LYS A 92 0.61 -19.54 8.93
C LYS A 92 0.91 -19.92 10.38
N GLY A 93 0.23 -20.95 10.88
CA GLY A 93 0.52 -21.50 12.21
C GLY A 93 2.00 -21.87 12.32
N PRO A 94 2.53 -22.03 13.55
CA PRO A 94 3.92 -22.44 13.72
C PRO A 94 4.18 -23.70 12.89
N GLN A 95 5.09 -23.60 11.92
CA GLN A 95 5.59 -24.80 11.26
C GLN A 95 6.26 -25.62 12.37
N LEU A 96 5.61 -26.70 12.78
CA LEU A 96 6.26 -27.74 13.58
C LEU A 96 7.48 -28.18 12.78
N THR A 97 8.65 -27.63 13.11
CA THR A 97 9.91 -28.11 12.58
C THR A 97 9.98 -29.55 13.05
N ARG A 98 9.79 -30.53 12.15
CA ARG A 98 10.05 -31.95 12.42
C ARG A 98 11.55 -32.07 12.69
N LYS A 99 11.96 -31.75 13.92
CA LYS A 99 13.30 -32.02 14.42
C LYS A 99 13.34 -33.52 14.60
N LYS A 100 13.70 -34.24 13.53
CA LYS A 100 14.13 -35.63 13.59
C LYS A 100 15.32 -35.64 14.54
N ARG A 101 15.06 -35.91 15.82
CA ARG A 101 16.10 -36.31 16.76
C ARG A 101 16.64 -37.62 16.19
N SER A 102 17.82 -37.59 15.57
CA SER A 102 18.54 -38.82 15.29
C SER A 102 18.77 -39.47 16.64
N SER A 103 18.05 -40.56 16.88
CA SER A 103 18.34 -41.46 17.98
C SER A 103 19.82 -41.84 17.86
N ARG A 104 20.62 -41.42 18.83
CA ARG A 104 21.96 -41.97 19.02
C ARG A 104 21.80 -43.50 19.16
N ARG A 105 22.60 -44.24 18.41
CA ARG A 105 23.00 -45.61 18.71
C ARG A 105 24.51 -45.63 18.71
#